data_AF-D0CAI7-F1
#
_entry.id   AF-D0CAI7-F1
#
_cell.length_a   1.000
_cell.length_b   1.000
_cell.length_c   1.000
_cell.angle_alpha   90.00
_cell.angle_beta   90.00
_cell.angle_gamma   90.00
#
_symmetry.space_group_name_H-M   'P 1'
#
loop_
_entity.id
_entity.type
_entity.pdbx_description
1 polymer ?
#
loop_
_entity_poly.entity_id
_entity_poly.type
_entity_poly.pdbx_seq_one_letter_code
_entity_poly.pdbx_strand_id
1 'polypeptide(L)'
;MNEQPTFLKLREALPEHIILAQVAFSAFMTAQGYTTRNLFNRKVADFVVLDKSFNIIAIVELDDSSHKGKEHTDAERDALINEAGFKVIRYKRTPETEQVHLDFGITNISTTLPPIPETKTKFVSDSIIVERDDLSVQTPELK
;
A
#
# COMPACT_ATOMS: atom_id res chain seq x y z
N MET A 1 -10.81 15.04 18.23
CA MET A 1 -11.27 14.76 16.84
C MET A 1 -12.21 13.55 16.83
N ASN A 2 -13.17 13.42 15.90
CA ASN A 2 -14.06 12.23 15.83
C ASN A 2 -13.38 11.09 15.04
N GLU A 3 -13.32 9.90 15.62
CA GLU A 3 -12.72 8.69 15.04
C GLU A 3 -13.52 8.11 13.88
N GLN A 4 -14.85 8.16 13.95
CA GLN A 4 -15.72 7.46 13.00
C GLN A 4 -15.51 7.91 11.53
N PRO A 5 -15.45 9.22 11.21
CA PRO A 5 -15.19 9.67 9.84
C PRO A 5 -13.82 9.21 9.32
N THR A 6 -12.79 9.22 10.17
CA THR A 6 -11.46 8.78 9.78
C THR A 6 -11.41 7.27 9.55
N PHE A 7 -12.05 6.48 10.41
CA PHE A 7 -12.17 5.04 10.19
C PHE A 7 -12.80 4.72 8.83
N LEU A 8 -13.91 5.39 8.50
CA LEU A 8 -14.59 5.22 7.21
C LEU A 8 -13.68 5.59 6.03
N LYS A 9 -12.96 6.71 6.14
CA LYS A 9 -12.02 7.17 5.11
C LYS A 9 -10.84 6.22 4.93
N LEU A 10 -10.25 5.71 6.01
CA LEU A 10 -9.16 4.73 5.95
C LEU A 10 -9.64 3.45 5.25
N ARG A 11 -10.85 2.97 5.57
CA ARG A 11 -11.42 1.77 4.95
C ARG A 11 -11.69 1.95 3.45
N GLU A 12 -12.16 3.13 3.07
CA GLU A 12 -12.35 3.48 1.65
C GLU A 12 -11.01 3.55 0.89
N ALA A 13 -10.01 4.20 1.49
CA ALA A 13 -8.71 4.41 0.86
C ALA A 13 -7.85 3.15 0.81
N LEU A 14 -8.02 2.23 1.77
CA LEU A 14 -7.18 1.04 1.95
C LEU A 14 -8.02 -0.25 1.84
N PRO A 15 -8.67 -0.52 0.69
CA PRO A 15 -9.61 -1.64 0.57
C PRO A 15 -8.98 -3.02 0.78
N GLU A 16 -7.67 -3.14 0.52
CA GLU A 16 -6.92 -4.38 0.66
C GLU A 16 -6.31 -4.58 2.07
N HIS A 17 -6.53 -3.65 3.00
CA HIS A 17 -5.98 -3.67 4.35
C HIS A 17 -7.06 -3.93 5.40
N ILE A 18 -6.64 -4.42 6.55
CA ILE A 18 -7.49 -4.60 7.72
C ILE A 18 -7.25 -3.43 8.67
N ILE A 19 -8.32 -2.80 9.15
CA ILE A 19 -8.23 -1.66 10.08
C ILE A 19 -8.87 -2.06 11.39
N LEU A 20 -8.08 -2.03 12.45
CA LEU A 20 -8.53 -2.26 13.82
C LEU A 20 -8.61 -0.90 14.54
N ALA A 21 -9.72 -0.63 15.21
CA ALA A 21 -9.90 0.58 16.00
C ALA A 21 -9.66 0.31 17.48
N GLN A 22 -9.14 1.30 18.21
CA GLN A 22 -8.95 1.26 19.66
C GLN A 22 -8.14 0.05 20.13
N VAL A 23 -6.91 -0.10 19.62
CA VAL A 23 -6.04 -1.24 19.91
C VAL A 23 -5.07 -0.92 21.03
N ALA A 24 -5.11 -1.68 22.12
CA ALA A 24 -4.15 -1.53 23.20
C ALA A 24 -2.72 -1.80 22.70
N PHE A 25 -1.77 -0.95 23.07
CA PHE A 25 -0.35 -1.12 22.69
C PHE A 25 0.22 -2.45 23.20
N SER A 26 -0.24 -2.92 24.36
CA SER A 26 0.15 -4.21 24.93
C SER A 26 -0.28 -5.42 24.09
N ALA A 27 -1.14 -5.25 23.08
CA ALA A 27 -1.53 -6.30 22.15
C ALA A 27 -0.46 -6.57 21.07
N PHE A 28 0.40 -5.59 20.78
CA PHE A 28 1.40 -5.70 19.70
C PHE A 28 2.81 -5.26 20.08
N MET A 29 3.01 -4.67 21.26
CA MET A 29 4.31 -4.33 21.80
C MET A 29 4.64 -5.15 23.05
N THR A 30 5.92 -5.49 23.18
CA THR A 30 6.50 -6.08 24.37
C THR A 30 7.80 -5.38 24.70
N ALA A 31 8.19 -5.39 25.98
CA ALA A 31 9.43 -4.79 26.43
C ALA A 31 10.04 -5.61 27.57
N GLN A 32 11.36 -5.52 27.70
CA GLN A 32 12.08 -6.10 28.82
C GLN A 32 11.98 -5.16 30.03
N GLY A 33 11.49 -5.69 31.14
CA GLY A 33 11.35 -4.95 32.40
C GLY A 33 10.03 -4.19 32.55
N TYR A 34 9.60 -4.08 33.82
CA TYR A 34 8.32 -3.46 34.18
C TYR A 34 8.26 -1.96 33.89
N THR A 35 9.36 -1.24 34.10
CA THR A 35 9.42 0.21 33.87
C THR A 35 9.12 0.56 32.42
N THR A 36 9.76 -0.12 31.47
CA THR A 36 9.55 0.09 30.03
C THR A 36 8.16 -0.34 29.60
N ARG A 37 7.67 -1.47 30.12
CA ARG A 37 6.31 -1.94 29.83
C ARG A 37 5.24 -0.93 30.27
N ASN A 38 5.43 -0.27 31.41
CA ASN A 38 4.49 0.71 31.94
C ASN A 38 4.30 1.95 31.05
N LEU A 39 5.27 2.28 30.19
CA LEU A 39 5.16 3.41 29.26
C LEU A 39 4.04 3.23 28.22
N PHE A 40 3.74 1.99 27.81
CA PHE A 40 2.72 1.70 26.81
C PHE A 40 1.55 0.85 27.31
N ASN A 41 1.63 0.21 28.49
CA ASN A 41 0.59 -0.71 28.96
C ASN A 41 -0.79 -0.07 29.21
N ARG A 42 -0.86 1.26 29.32
CA ARG A 42 -2.11 2.03 29.48
C ARG A 42 -2.49 2.81 28.22
N LYS A 43 -1.78 2.59 27.11
CA LYS A 43 -1.99 3.30 25.84
C LYS A 43 -2.83 2.45 24.89
N VAL A 44 -3.63 3.16 24.12
CA VAL A 44 -4.50 2.61 23.08
C VAL A 44 -4.23 3.44 21.84
N ALA A 45 -3.96 2.78 20.72
CA ALA A 45 -3.86 3.40 19.41
C ALA A 45 -5.26 3.61 18.86
N ASP A 46 -5.51 4.77 18.22
CA ASP A 46 -6.80 5.02 17.58
C ASP A 46 -7.07 3.99 16.49
N PHE A 47 -6.08 3.75 15.60
CA PHE A 47 -6.14 2.65 14.65
C PHE A 47 -4.82 1.91 14.46
N VAL A 48 -4.91 0.62 14.15
CA VAL A 48 -3.81 -0.20 13.64
C VAL A 48 -4.21 -0.75 12.28
N VAL A 49 -3.35 -0.51 11.29
CA VAL A 49 -3.55 -0.97 9.92
C VAL A 49 -2.67 -2.19 9.67
N LEU A 50 -3.29 -3.27 9.22
CA LEU A 50 -2.65 -4.54 8.92
C LEU A 50 -2.74 -4.87 7.43
N ASP A 51 -1.79 -5.66 6.94
CA ASP A 51 -1.95 -6.38 5.68
C ASP A 51 -2.85 -7.62 5.83
N LYS A 52 -3.08 -8.34 4.73
CA LYS A 52 -3.88 -9.57 4.72
C LYS A 52 -3.25 -10.74 5.50
N SER A 53 -1.97 -10.64 5.84
CA SER A 53 -1.24 -11.60 6.65
C SER A 53 -1.19 -11.21 8.13
N PHE A 54 -1.93 -10.17 8.53
CA PHE A 54 -1.97 -9.62 9.89
C PHE A 54 -0.66 -8.99 10.36
N ASN A 55 0.24 -8.62 9.45
CA ASN A 55 1.41 -7.82 9.80
C ASN A 55 1.02 -6.36 9.97
N ILE A 56 1.55 -5.70 11.00
CA ILE A 56 1.30 -4.28 11.24
C ILE A 56 2.06 -3.46 10.19
N ILE A 57 1.31 -2.68 9.41
CA ILE A 57 1.85 -1.76 8.40
C ILE A 57 2.04 -0.37 8.99
N ALA A 58 1.07 0.11 9.75
CA ALA A 58 1.15 1.39 10.43
C ALA A 58 0.20 1.48 11.63
N ILE A 59 0.57 2.33 12.59
CA ILE A 59 -0.28 2.82 13.67
C ILE A 59 -0.76 4.21 13.26
N VAL A 60 -2.06 4.46 13.34
CA VAL A 60 -2.65 5.77 13.06
C VAL A 60 -3.16 6.37 14.37
N GLU A 61 -2.75 7.61 14.64
CA GLU A 61 -3.15 8.39 15.82
C GLU A 61 -3.87 9.66 15.36
N LEU A 62 -4.90 10.06 16.09
CA LEU A 62 -5.65 11.29 15.89
C LEU A 62 -5.15 12.33 16.88
N ASP A 63 -4.53 13.37 16.36
CA ASP A 63 -4.01 14.46 17.18
C ASP A 63 -5.15 15.46 17.46
N ASP A 64 -5.55 15.58 18.72
CA ASP A 64 -6.39 16.72 19.13
C ASP A 64 -5.48 17.88 19.52
N SER A 65 -5.73 19.05 18.93
CA SER A 65 -5.02 20.32 19.13
C SER A 65 -4.94 20.83 20.58
N SER A 66 -5.36 20.05 21.58
CA SER A 66 -5.46 20.43 22.99
C SER A 66 -4.35 19.86 23.91
N HIS A 67 -3.27 19.27 23.38
CA HIS A 67 -2.18 18.75 24.21
C HIS A 67 -1.14 19.81 24.59
N LYS A 68 -1.47 20.64 25.60
CA LYS A 68 -0.45 21.40 26.36
C LYS A 68 -0.13 20.65 27.66
N GLY A 69 1.14 20.24 27.84
CA GLY A 69 1.68 19.80 29.14
C GLY A 69 2.09 18.33 29.32
N LYS A 70 2.17 17.51 28.26
CA LYS A 70 2.62 16.09 28.33
C LYS A 70 3.80 15.73 27.41
N GLU A 71 4.56 16.74 26.98
CA GLU A 71 5.60 16.62 25.96
C GLU A 71 6.68 15.58 26.29
N HIS A 72 7.10 15.48 27.56
CA HIS A 72 8.20 14.59 27.95
C HIS A 72 7.81 13.10 27.97
N THR A 73 6.57 12.79 28.35
CA THR A 73 6.06 11.41 28.33
C THR A 73 5.71 10.96 26.92
N ASP A 74 5.38 11.90 26.03
CA ASP A 74 5.18 11.60 24.62
C ASP A 74 6.50 11.34 23.87
N ALA A 75 7.59 12.03 24.25
CA ALA A 75 8.91 11.82 23.65
C ALA A 75 9.48 10.41 23.92
N GLU A 76 9.43 9.94 25.17
CA GLU A 76 9.90 8.59 25.53
C GLU A 76 9.06 7.50 24.87
N ARG A 77 7.75 7.74 24.75
CA ARG A 77 6.84 6.84 24.05
C ARG A 77 7.16 6.78 22.55
N ASP A 78 7.31 7.93 21.92
CA ASP A 78 7.64 8.00 20.49
C ASP A 78 8.97 7.30 20.20
N ALA A 79 9.94 7.44 21.10
CA ALA A 79 11.21 6.70 21.03
C ALA A 79 10.99 5.18 21.05
N LEU A 80 10.14 4.65 21.95
CA LEU A 80 9.85 3.22 22.01
C LEU A 80 9.12 2.68 20.78
N ILE A 81 8.18 3.46 20.23
CA ILE A 81 7.43 3.04 19.04
C ILE A 81 8.37 3.01 17.82
N ASN A 82 9.24 4.02 17.72
CA ASN A 82 10.28 4.07 16.70
C ASN A 82 11.30 2.93 16.85
N GLU A 83 11.72 2.63 18.08
CA GLU A 83 12.62 1.51 18.38
C GLU A 83 12.01 0.16 18.00
N ALA A 84 10.70 -0.01 18.24
CA ALA A 84 9.96 -1.19 17.82
C ALA A 84 9.74 -1.27 16.29
N GLY A 85 10.18 -0.25 15.54
CA GLY A 85 10.15 -0.23 14.08
C GLY A 85 8.76 0.02 13.47
N PHE A 86 7.79 0.45 14.28
CA PHE A 86 6.45 0.73 13.77
C PHE A 86 6.38 2.10 13.11
N LYS A 87 5.77 2.14 11.91
CA LYS A 87 5.40 3.39 11.26
C LYS A 87 4.21 4.02 11.97
N VAL A 88 4.33 5.28 12.37
CA VAL A 88 3.24 6.07 12.98
C VAL A 88 2.79 7.17 12.03
N ILE A 89 1.50 7.24 11.76
CA ILE A 89 0.87 8.28 10.94
C ILE A 89 -0.07 9.08 11.85
N ARG A 90 0.03 10.41 11.82
CA ARG A 90 -0.77 11.28 12.69
C ARG A 90 -1.65 12.21 11.87
N TYR A 91 -2.96 12.18 12.15
CA TYR A 91 -3.93 13.04 11.48
C TYR A 91 -4.51 14.06 12.46
N LYS A 92 -4.37 15.36 12.12
CA LYS A 92 -4.97 16.47 12.89
C LYS A 92 -6.45 16.72 12.56
N ARG A 93 -6.90 16.16 11.44
CA ARG A 93 -8.26 16.25 10.90
C ARG A 93 -8.49 15.03 10.03
N THR A 94 -9.74 14.75 9.68
CA THR A 94 -10.07 13.61 8.81
C THR A 94 -9.28 13.75 7.51
N PRO A 95 -8.44 12.78 7.14
CA PRO A 95 -7.61 12.90 5.95
C PRO A 95 -8.47 12.80 4.68
N GLU A 96 -7.90 13.25 3.57
CA GLU A 96 -8.44 12.90 2.25
C GLU A 96 -7.80 11.62 1.74
N THR A 97 -8.48 10.94 0.80
CA THR A 97 -8.05 9.65 0.26
C THR A 97 -6.65 9.71 -0.33
N GLU A 98 -6.32 10.79 -1.03
CA GLU A 98 -4.99 11.02 -1.61
C GLU A 98 -3.88 11.09 -0.55
N GLN A 99 -4.15 11.76 0.57
CA GLN A 99 -3.21 11.84 1.69
C GLN A 99 -2.96 10.45 2.27
N VAL A 100 -4.02 9.65 2.46
CA VAL A 100 -3.89 8.27 2.94
C VAL A 100 -3.07 7.44 1.95
N HIS A 101 -3.31 7.55 0.65
CA HIS A 101 -2.52 6.81 -0.35
C HIS A 101 -1.04 7.18 -0.31
N LEU A 102 -0.71 8.47 -0.25
CA LEU A 102 0.67 8.94 -0.11
C LEU A 102 1.32 8.41 1.17
N ASP A 103 0.64 8.53 2.30
CA ASP A 103 1.16 8.11 3.60
C ASP A 103 1.36 6.59 3.66
N PHE A 104 0.59 5.80 2.92
CA PHE A 104 0.75 4.35 2.83
C PHE A 104 1.59 3.89 1.62
N GLY A 105 2.13 4.81 0.82
CA GLY A 105 2.95 4.48 -0.35
C GLY A 105 2.17 3.78 -1.47
N ILE A 106 0.85 3.98 -1.52
CA ILE A 106 0.00 3.48 -2.59
C ILE A 106 0.14 4.42 -3.76
N THR A 107 1.11 4.14 -4.63
CA THR A 107 1.12 4.72 -5.97
C THR A 107 0.07 4.01 -6.79
N ASN A 108 -0.99 4.72 -7.16
CA ASN A 108 -1.90 4.26 -8.22
C ASN A 108 -1.07 4.09 -9.50
N ILE A 109 -0.56 2.88 -9.76
CA ILE A 109 -0.19 2.51 -11.12
C ILE A 109 -1.53 2.27 -11.81
N SER A 110 -2.13 3.36 -12.29
CA SER A 110 -3.24 3.29 -13.21
C SER A 110 -2.67 2.74 -14.52
N THR A 111 -2.54 1.42 -14.63
CA THR A 111 -2.40 0.77 -15.93
C THR A 111 -3.77 0.75 -16.59
N THR A 112 -4.32 1.93 -16.88
CA THR A 112 -5.19 2.09 -18.03
C THR A 112 -4.27 2.31 -19.22
N LEU A 113 -3.73 1.20 -19.76
CA LEU A 113 -3.43 1.19 -21.19
C LEU A 113 -4.71 1.67 -21.90
N PRO A 114 -4.63 2.60 -22.87
CA PRO A 114 -5.78 2.84 -23.73
C PRO A 114 -6.21 1.48 -24.30
N PRO A 115 -7.51 1.22 -24.50
CA PRO A 115 -7.94 0.02 -25.18
C PRO A 115 -7.19 -0.03 -26.51
N ILE A 116 -6.24 -0.96 -26.64
CA ILE A 116 -5.68 -1.30 -27.94
C ILE A 116 -6.93 -1.68 -28.75
N PRO A 117 -7.24 -1.00 -29.86
CA PRO A 117 -8.38 -1.39 -30.66
C PRO A 117 -8.18 -2.87 -31.00
N GLU A 118 -9.12 -3.70 -30.57
CA GLU A 118 -9.18 -5.10 -30.97
C GLU A 118 -9.28 -5.13 -32.49
N THR A 119 -8.12 -5.17 -33.14
CA THR A 119 -8.06 -5.44 -34.55
C THR A 119 -8.42 -6.90 -34.66
N LYS A 120 -9.69 -7.20 -34.96
CA LYS A 120 -10.09 -8.52 -35.42
C LYS A 120 -9.16 -8.88 -36.56
N THR A 121 -8.17 -9.72 -36.28
CA THR A 121 -7.34 -10.35 -37.29
C THR A 121 -8.30 -11.07 -38.22
N LYS A 122 -8.53 -10.49 -39.41
CA LYS A 122 -9.17 -11.22 -40.48
C LYS A 122 -8.20 -12.32 -40.85
N PHE A 123 -8.57 -13.57 -40.60
CA PHE A 123 -7.90 -14.71 -41.18
C PHE A 123 -7.92 -14.54 -42.70
N VAL A 124 -6.77 -14.21 -43.30
CA VAL A 124 -6.57 -14.38 -44.73
C VAL A 124 -6.19 -15.84 -44.92
N SER A 125 -7.21 -16.68 -45.08
CA SER A 125 -7.07 -17.97 -45.73
C SER A 125 -6.83 -17.73 -47.22
N ASP A 126 -5.81 -18.42 -47.74
CA ASP A 126 -5.42 -18.54 -49.15
C ASP A 126 -4.65 -17.36 -49.76
N SER A 127 -3.31 -17.41 -49.64
CA SER A 127 -2.41 -17.54 -50.80
C SER A 127 -0.95 -17.50 -50.33
N ILE A 128 -0.40 -18.68 -50.08
CA ILE A 128 1.05 -18.90 -50.08
C ILE A 128 1.47 -18.97 -51.55
N ILE A 129 2.31 -18.04 -52.02
CA ILE A 129 3.21 -18.29 -53.15
C ILE A 129 4.62 -18.06 -52.63
N VAL A 130 5.36 -19.16 -52.46
CA VAL A 130 6.80 -19.14 -52.22
C VAL A 130 7.45 -19.03 -53.59
N GLU A 131 7.93 -17.83 -53.96
CA GLU A 131 8.93 -17.71 -55.02
C GLU A 131 10.31 -17.88 -54.38
N ARG A 132 10.97 -18.99 -54.71
CA ARG A 132 12.39 -19.20 -54.46
C ARG A 132 13.15 -18.64 -55.66
N ASP A 133 13.88 -17.55 -55.45
CA ASP A 133 14.98 -17.19 -56.33
C ASP A 133 16.19 -18.07 -55.97
N ASP A 134 16.63 -18.90 -56.90
CA ASP A 134 18.01 -19.39 -56.90
C ASP A 134 18.57 -19.48 -58.32
N LEU A 135 19.86 -19.17 -58.43
CA LEU A 135 20.60 -18.74 -59.60
C LEU A 135 21.07 -19.90 -60.50
N SER A 136 20.97 -19.67 -61.82
CA SER A 136 21.83 -20.15 -62.93
C SER A 136 22.48 -21.55 -62.89
N VAL A 137 22.08 -22.44 -63.81
CA VAL A 137 23.01 -23.38 -64.51
C VAL A 137 22.54 -23.63 -65.96
N GLN A 138 23.53 -23.72 -66.86
CA GLN A 138 23.51 -23.73 -68.33
C GLN A 138 22.92 -24.99 -69.01
N THR A 139 22.51 -24.78 -70.28
CA THR A 139 22.26 -25.65 -71.48
C THR A 139 23.11 -26.93 -71.64
N PRO A 140 22.86 -27.89 -72.60
CA PRO A 140 22.11 -27.78 -73.88
C PRO A 140 21.21 -28.98 -74.31
N GLU A 141 20.59 -28.78 -75.49
CA GLU A 141 19.81 -29.62 -76.43
C GLU A 141 20.08 -31.13 -76.51
N LEU A 142 19.14 -31.91 -77.08
CA LEU A 142 19.41 -32.73 -78.28
C LEU A 142 18.14 -33.31 -78.95
N LYS A 143 18.04 -33.03 -80.26
CA LYS A 143 17.29 -33.69 -81.37
C LYS A 143 15.78 -33.48 -81.55
#